data_AF-G0J7D6-F1
#
_entry.id   AF-G0J7D6-F1
#
_cell.length_a   1.000
_cell.length_b   1.000
_cell.length_c   1.000
_cell.angle_alpha   90.00
_cell.angle_beta   90.00
_cell.angle_gamma   90.00
#
_symmetry.space_group_name_H-M   'P 1'
#
loop_
_entity.id
_entity.type
_entity.pdbx_description
1 polymer ?
#
loop_
_entity_poly.entity_id
_entity_poly.type
_entity_poly.pdbx_seq_one_letter_code
_entity_poly.pdbx_strand_id
1 'polypeptide(L)'
;MNTKINKSQYHVLLGILLLFFGCREPFSPELKELNDNILVVEGFIEVGGGTTSINLSWASTLYSDIPQFSVPGASLFLTTDNGDSWELESDNFGSYITEEYLPEDEIYTLSINLSNGDSYVSDKIVPIVSPDFNITFTQEDGDVQIYSNTTGNDEAEYFLWQYEEAWIYRTPHTSFFNYDKETGEMVGIPLDQLTNRCYNFDQSSRVILEVSSRFEDSRIFQKELLTIDSLSEKLGIRYRIKAKQYAINSEAYIFWEGIRRNSDDIGGIFSPLPSAVESNIHSVNNPDESVIGYISAGKSKEKILYINSSDVAPWRPSIQDYFGCIIDTIAPQDYQEVFGLLNYIPLYEYCDDLPCGGYFASTEGCTDCRLRGGVLEKPDYWEDE
;
A
#
# COMPACT_ATOMS: atom_id res chain seq x y z
N MET A 1 9.85 -5.14 58.23
CA MET A 1 10.94 -5.93 58.86
C MET A 1 12.25 -5.41 58.27
N ASN A 2 12.96 -4.53 58.97
CA ASN A 2 14.17 -3.87 58.44
C ASN A 2 15.40 -4.76 58.64
N THR A 3 15.67 -5.64 57.67
CA THR A 3 16.92 -6.39 57.61
C THR A 3 18.07 -5.45 57.25
N LYS A 4 18.98 -5.20 58.21
CA LYS A 4 20.23 -4.47 57.99
C LYS A 4 21.13 -5.28 57.07
N ILE A 5 21.43 -4.74 55.89
CA ILE A 5 22.35 -5.32 54.91
C ILE A 5 23.78 -5.17 55.47
N ASN A 6 24.52 -6.28 55.57
CA ASN A 6 25.90 -6.27 56.09
C ASN A 6 26.90 -5.75 55.04
N LYS A 7 28.04 -5.20 55.47
CA LYS A 7 29.07 -4.58 54.60
C LYS A 7 29.57 -5.53 53.48
N SER A 8 29.60 -6.83 53.73
CA SER A 8 29.96 -7.87 52.73
C SER A 8 28.87 -8.07 51.66
N GLN A 9 27.60 -7.91 52.00
CA GLN A 9 26.48 -8.00 51.06
C GLN A 9 26.44 -6.80 50.10
N TYR A 10 26.93 -5.63 50.53
CA TYR A 10 27.10 -4.46 49.66
C TYR A 10 28.08 -4.73 48.52
N HIS A 11 29.20 -5.40 48.78
CA HIS A 11 30.18 -5.74 47.73
C HIS A 11 29.64 -6.75 46.72
N VAL A 12 28.82 -7.70 47.17
CA VAL A 12 28.15 -8.68 46.29
C VAL A 12 27.07 -8.00 45.45
N LEU A 13 26.24 -7.13 46.04
CA LEU A 13 25.25 -6.34 45.31
C LEU A 13 25.90 -5.40 44.28
N LEU A 14 27.03 -4.76 44.64
CA LEU A 14 27.78 -3.89 43.73
C LEU A 14 28.41 -4.68 42.57
N GLY A 15 28.93 -5.89 42.84
CA GLY A 15 29.45 -6.80 41.81
C GLY A 15 28.37 -7.30 40.85
N ILE A 16 27.18 -7.61 41.35
CA ILE A 16 26.02 -7.98 40.53
C ILE A 16 25.54 -6.79 39.68
N LEU A 17 25.57 -5.57 40.23
CA LEU A 17 25.19 -4.36 39.48
C LEU A 17 26.14 -4.07 38.31
N LEU A 18 27.43 -4.39 38.45
CA LEU A 18 28.44 -4.23 37.39
C LEU A 18 28.27 -5.23 36.23
N LEU A 19 27.65 -6.39 36.46
CA LEU A 19 27.33 -7.36 35.40
C LEU A 19 26.19 -6.88 34.47
N PHE A 20 25.45 -5.83 34.85
CA PHE A 20 24.41 -5.20 34.02
C PHE A 20 24.94 -4.03 33.16
N PHE A 21 26.22 -3.65 33.29
CA PHE A 21 26.85 -2.60 32.45
C PHE A 21 27.56 -3.19 31.22
N GLY A 22 26.89 -4.12 30.52
CA GLY A 22 27.32 -4.53 29.19
C GLY A 22 26.79 -3.56 28.14
N CYS A 23 27.56 -2.52 27.80
CA CYS A 23 27.26 -1.74 26.61
C CYS A 23 27.52 -2.61 25.38
N ARG A 24 26.45 -3.00 24.68
CA ARG A 24 26.57 -3.61 23.35
C ARG A 24 26.94 -2.48 22.40
N GLU A 25 28.20 -2.44 21.96
CA GLU A 25 28.58 -1.51 20.90
C GLU A 25 27.84 -1.92 19.62
N PRO A 26 27.04 -1.03 19.01
CA PRO A 26 26.45 -1.31 17.72
C PRO A 26 27.57 -1.51 16.71
N PHE A 27 27.58 -2.68 16.08
CA PHE A 27 28.49 -2.94 14.96
C PHE A 27 28.01 -2.12 13.78
N SER A 28 28.74 -1.06 13.45
CA SER A 28 28.53 -0.27 12.23
C SER A 28 29.64 -0.66 11.25
N PRO A 29 29.39 -1.60 10.31
CA PRO A 29 30.39 -1.92 9.31
C PRO A 29 30.71 -0.67 8.51
N GLU A 30 32.00 -0.42 8.26
CA GLU A 30 32.43 0.53 7.25
C GLU A 30 32.07 -0.04 5.88
N LEU A 31 30.85 0.23 5.43
CA LEU A 31 30.44 -0.06 4.07
C LEU A 31 31.23 0.89 3.17
N LYS A 32 31.96 0.35 2.17
CA LYS A 32 32.37 1.18 1.04
C LYS A 32 31.11 1.85 0.52
N GLU A 33 31.16 3.17 0.32
CA GLU A 33 30.08 3.93 -0.31
C GLU A 33 29.70 3.19 -1.61
N LEU A 34 28.60 2.44 -1.55
CA LEU A 34 27.96 1.84 -2.71
C LEU A 34 27.45 3.04 -3.49
N ASN A 35 27.84 3.17 -4.77
CA ASN A 35 27.45 4.26 -5.65
C ASN A 35 26.05 4.78 -5.31
N ASP A 36 25.97 6.03 -4.86
CA ASP A 36 24.79 6.62 -4.22
C ASP A 36 23.57 6.80 -5.17
N ASN A 37 23.69 6.39 -6.44
CA ASN A 37 22.73 6.64 -7.51
C ASN A 37 22.41 5.37 -8.30
N ILE A 38 21.85 4.34 -7.65
CA ILE A 38 21.33 3.18 -8.37
C ILE A 38 19.93 3.52 -8.88
N LEU A 39 19.75 3.54 -10.20
CA LEU A 39 18.43 3.75 -10.81
C LEU A 39 17.55 2.53 -10.52
N VAL A 40 16.34 2.80 -10.05
CA VAL A 40 15.26 1.85 -9.83
C VAL A 40 14.17 2.10 -10.87
N VAL A 41 13.86 1.08 -11.65
CA VAL A 41 12.86 1.13 -12.73
C VAL A 41 11.79 0.09 -12.47
N GLU A 42 10.56 0.54 -12.27
CA GLU A 42 9.42 -0.34 -12.00
C GLU A 42 8.30 -0.06 -13.00
N GLY A 43 7.71 -1.10 -13.57
CA GLY A 43 6.61 -0.90 -14.50
C GLY A 43 6.26 -2.14 -15.29
N PHE A 44 5.21 -2.00 -16.09
CA PHE A 44 4.73 -3.03 -16.99
C PHE A 44 4.20 -2.38 -18.27
N ILE A 45 4.58 -2.91 -19.42
CA ILE A 45 4.10 -2.45 -20.72
C ILE A 45 2.80 -3.17 -21.03
N GLU A 46 1.68 -2.45 -20.97
CA GLU A 46 0.35 -2.97 -21.25
C GLU A 46 0.06 -2.88 -22.76
N VAL A 47 -0.06 -4.03 -23.43
CA VAL A 47 -0.34 -4.12 -24.86
C VAL A 47 -1.81 -4.43 -25.16
N GLY A 48 -2.27 -4.10 -26.37
CA GLY A 48 -3.64 -4.36 -26.81
C GLY A 48 -4.68 -3.40 -26.22
N GLY A 49 -4.21 -2.25 -25.70
CA GLY A 49 -4.98 -1.21 -25.02
C GLY A 49 -4.85 -1.26 -23.50
N GLY A 50 -5.10 -0.14 -22.84
CA GLY A 50 -4.87 0.05 -21.41
C GLY A 50 -3.80 1.11 -21.16
N THR A 51 -3.33 1.19 -19.92
CA THR A 51 -2.34 2.20 -19.50
C THR A 51 -1.02 1.51 -19.20
N THR A 52 0.03 1.89 -19.93
CA THR A 52 1.41 1.56 -19.58
C THR A 52 1.92 2.61 -18.60
N SER A 53 2.50 2.16 -17.49
CA SER A 53 3.09 3.03 -16.46
C SER A 53 4.48 2.52 -16.08
N ILE A 54 5.45 3.43 -16.09
CA ILE A 54 6.83 3.16 -15.68
C ILE A 54 7.25 4.23 -14.66
N ASN A 55 7.66 3.79 -13.48
CA ASN A 55 8.13 4.62 -12.40
C ASN A 55 9.66 4.58 -12.33
N LEU A 56 10.27 5.76 -12.21
CA LEU A 56 11.70 5.92 -12.00
C LEU A 56 11.97 6.47 -10.60
N SER A 57 12.87 5.82 -9.88
CA SER A 57 13.37 6.31 -8.60
C SER A 57 14.85 5.99 -8.38
N TRP A 58 15.48 6.61 -7.39
CA TRP A 58 16.80 6.25 -6.91
C TRP A 58 16.67 5.36 -5.68
N ALA A 59 17.51 4.33 -5.61
CA ALA A 59 17.59 3.47 -4.44
C ALA A 59 17.95 4.30 -3.20
N SER A 60 17.21 4.09 -2.11
CA SER A 60 17.49 4.75 -0.83
C SER A 60 18.59 4.00 -0.07
N THR A 61 19.40 4.74 0.68
CA THR A 61 20.37 4.11 1.59
C THR A 61 19.66 3.53 2.81
N LEU A 62 20.24 2.52 3.45
CA LEU A 62 19.68 1.81 4.61
C LEU A 62 19.30 2.72 5.81
N TYR A 63 19.80 3.96 5.84
CA TYR A 63 19.58 4.93 6.92
C TYR A 63 18.82 6.18 6.46
N SER A 64 18.22 6.15 5.26
CA SER A 64 17.40 7.26 4.76
C SER A 64 16.03 7.26 5.43
N ASP A 65 15.62 8.41 5.98
CA ASP A 65 14.24 8.64 6.44
C ASP A 65 13.25 8.83 5.27
N ILE A 66 13.77 8.96 4.04
CA ILE A 66 12.98 9.10 2.81
C ILE A 66 12.95 7.73 2.11
N PRO A 67 11.76 7.12 1.95
CA PRO A 67 11.65 5.75 1.45
C PRO A 67 11.96 5.63 -0.05
N GLN A 68 11.67 6.67 -0.84
CA GLN A 68 11.87 6.67 -2.29
C GLN A 68 12.22 8.07 -2.80
N PHE A 69 13.20 8.16 -3.70
CA PHE A 69 13.59 9.40 -4.37
C PHE A 69 13.20 9.33 -5.83
N SER A 70 12.09 9.93 -6.23
CA SER A 70 11.64 9.85 -7.63
C SER A 70 12.57 10.58 -8.60
N VAL A 71 12.60 10.12 -9.86
CA VAL A 71 13.39 10.72 -10.95
C VAL A 71 12.46 11.41 -11.95
N PRO A 72 12.10 12.69 -11.75
CA PRO A 72 11.32 13.46 -12.69
C PRO A 72 12.17 13.99 -13.86
N GLY A 73 11.52 14.35 -14.96
CA GLY A 73 12.15 15.06 -16.08
C GLY A 73 13.00 14.20 -17.02
N ALA A 74 12.87 12.88 -16.96
CA ALA A 74 13.41 11.97 -17.97
C ALA A 74 12.52 11.94 -19.22
N SER A 75 13.04 11.37 -20.31
CA SER A 75 12.28 11.07 -21.53
C SER A 75 12.32 9.57 -21.79
N LEU A 76 11.15 8.95 -21.86
CA LEU A 76 11.00 7.51 -22.04
C LEU A 76 10.33 7.20 -23.36
N PHE A 77 10.89 6.24 -24.08
CA PHE A 77 10.36 5.77 -25.35
C PHE A 77 10.25 4.26 -25.36
N LEU A 78 9.12 3.76 -25.84
CA LEU A 78 8.97 2.37 -26.26
C LEU A 78 9.18 2.32 -27.77
N THR A 79 10.10 1.49 -28.23
CA THR A 79 10.37 1.30 -29.66
C THR A 79 10.19 -0.16 -30.05
N THR A 80 9.75 -0.40 -31.29
CA THR A 80 9.65 -1.74 -31.87
C THR A 80 10.75 -2.00 -32.89
N ASP A 81 10.99 -3.27 -33.21
CA ASP A 81 11.94 -3.65 -34.26
C ASP A 81 11.56 -3.08 -35.65
N ASN A 82 10.27 -2.77 -35.86
CA ASN A 82 9.76 -2.17 -37.09
C ASN A 82 9.96 -0.64 -37.15
N GLY A 83 10.44 -0.01 -36.07
CA GLY A 83 10.78 1.41 -36.00
C GLY A 83 9.65 2.31 -35.50
N ASP A 84 8.50 1.75 -35.12
CA ASP A 84 7.45 2.51 -34.43
C ASP A 84 7.91 2.88 -33.02
N SER A 85 7.47 4.05 -32.55
CA SER A 85 7.91 4.61 -31.26
C SER A 85 6.77 5.34 -30.56
N TRP A 86 6.68 5.13 -29.25
CA TRP A 86 5.72 5.78 -28.35
C TRP A 86 6.46 6.48 -27.23
N GLU A 87 6.16 7.76 -27.01
CA GLU A 87 6.68 8.52 -25.87
C GLU A 87 5.77 8.29 -24.66
N LEU A 88 6.38 8.14 -23.48
CA LEU A 88 5.63 8.09 -22.21
C LEU A 88 5.63 9.49 -21.58
N GLU A 89 4.44 10.01 -21.33
CA GLU A 89 4.24 11.33 -20.74
C GLU A 89 4.54 11.31 -19.24
N SER A 90 5.32 12.28 -18.77
CA SER A 90 5.68 12.43 -17.36
C SER A 90 4.52 13.00 -16.53
N ASP A 91 4.25 12.40 -15.38
CA ASP A 91 3.36 12.97 -14.36
C ASP A 91 4.03 14.09 -13.52
N ASN A 92 5.32 14.34 -13.75
CA ASN A 92 6.22 15.24 -13.00
C ASN A 92 6.61 14.79 -11.59
N PHE A 93 6.15 13.61 -11.16
CA PHE A 93 6.45 12.99 -9.87
C PHE A 93 7.26 11.69 -10.02
N GLY A 94 7.71 11.36 -11.23
CA GLY A 94 8.58 10.23 -11.53
C GLY A 94 7.85 9.03 -12.15
N SER A 95 6.55 9.15 -12.42
CA SER A 95 5.80 8.21 -13.25
C SER A 95 5.74 8.71 -14.69
N TYR A 96 5.83 7.76 -15.63
CA TYR A 96 5.80 7.99 -17.05
C TYR A 96 4.76 7.06 -17.66
N ILE A 97 3.77 7.65 -18.34
CA ILE A 97 2.51 6.98 -18.68
C ILE A 97 2.21 7.13 -20.17
N THR A 98 1.68 6.07 -20.77
CA THR A 98 1.01 6.18 -22.07
C THR A 98 -0.27 5.36 -22.08
N GLU A 99 -1.32 5.93 -22.68
CA GLU A 99 -2.60 5.25 -22.95
C GLU A 99 -2.75 4.93 -24.44
N GLU A 100 -1.69 5.13 -25.22
CA GLU A 100 -1.69 4.79 -26.64
C GLU A 100 -1.81 3.28 -26.86
N TYR A 101 -2.40 2.91 -27.99
CA TYR A 101 -2.52 1.51 -28.36
C TYR A 101 -1.15 0.95 -28.77
N LEU A 102 -0.65 -0.01 -28.00
CA LEU A 102 0.56 -0.78 -28.28
C LEU A 102 0.18 -2.15 -28.90
N PRO A 103 0.65 -2.48 -30.13
CA PRO A 103 0.44 -3.79 -30.74
C PRO A 103 0.87 -4.99 -29.87
N GLU A 104 0.08 -6.07 -29.90
CA GLU A 104 0.34 -7.26 -29.06
C GLU A 104 1.41 -8.19 -29.65
N ASP A 105 1.68 -8.09 -30.96
CA ASP A 105 2.55 -8.97 -31.74
C ASP A 105 3.93 -8.36 -32.05
N GLU A 106 4.26 -7.25 -31.40
CA GLU A 106 5.54 -6.55 -31.57
C GLU A 106 6.51 -6.84 -30.42
N ILE A 107 7.80 -6.71 -30.70
CA ILE A 107 8.87 -6.80 -29.69
C ILE A 107 9.29 -5.40 -29.30
N TYR A 108 9.24 -5.09 -28.01
CA TYR A 108 9.51 -3.76 -27.48
C TYR A 108 10.92 -3.62 -26.92
N THR A 109 11.43 -2.40 -26.98
CA THR A 109 12.62 -1.95 -26.23
C THR A 109 12.27 -0.66 -25.52
N LEU A 110 12.54 -0.59 -24.22
CA LEU A 110 12.42 0.65 -23.44
C LEU A 110 13.73 1.42 -23.51
N SER A 111 13.66 2.70 -23.86
CA SER A 111 14.77 3.65 -23.77
C SER A 111 14.45 4.73 -22.74
N ILE A 112 15.39 5.01 -21.84
CA ILE A 112 15.26 6.02 -20.79
C ILE A 112 16.40 7.02 -20.97
N ASN A 113 16.08 8.30 -21.12
CA ASN A 113 17.08 9.38 -21.15
C ASN A 113 16.86 10.29 -19.94
N LEU A 114 17.82 10.33 -19.03
CA LEU A 114 17.75 11.16 -17.83
C LEU A 114 18.19 12.60 -18.13
N SER A 115 17.69 13.54 -17.32
CA SER A 115 18.02 14.97 -17.46
C SER A 115 19.49 15.29 -17.20
N ASN A 116 20.22 14.40 -16.51
CA ASN A 116 21.66 14.52 -16.25
C ASN A 116 22.53 14.04 -17.44
N GLY A 117 21.92 13.49 -18.49
CA GLY A 117 22.60 12.98 -19.69
C GLY A 117 22.89 11.47 -19.67
N ASP A 118 22.58 10.77 -18.59
CA ASP A 118 22.67 9.31 -18.54
C ASP A 118 21.51 8.69 -19.32
N SER A 119 21.76 7.55 -19.96
CA SER A 119 20.79 6.86 -20.79
C SER A 119 20.81 5.37 -20.50
N TYR A 120 19.64 4.75 -20.51
CA TYR A 120 19.44 3.34 -20.24
C TYR A 120 18.57 2.71 -21.31
N VAL A 121 18.80 1.42 -21.55
CA VAL A 121 18.04 0.65 -22.54
C VAL A 121 17.71 -0.72 -21.96
N SER A 122 16.49 -1.20 -22.21
CA SER A 122 16.13 -2.57 -21.85
C SER A 122 16.65 -3.58 -22.87
N ASP A 123 16.69 -4.85 -22.46
CA ASP A 123 16.65 -5.97 -23.39
C ASP A 123 15.35 -5.95 -24.22
N LYS A 124 15.30 -6.81 -25.23
CA LYS A 124 14.09 -7.03 -26.03
C LYS A 124 12.98 -7.67 -25.18
N ILE A 125 11.81 -7.07 -25.21
CA ILE A 125 10.66 -7.46 -24.39
C ILE A 125 9.58 -8.02 -25.29
N VAL A 126 9.27 -9.31 -25.11
CA VAL A 126 8.20 -9.99 -25.83
C VAL A 126 6.93 -9.94 -24.98
N PRO A 127 5.82 -9.35 -25.48
CA PRO A 127 4.56 -9.32 -24.75
C PRO A 127 3.99 -10.72 -24.52
N ILE A 128 3.46 -10.99 -23.32
CA ILE A 128 2.76 -12.23 -23.00
C ILE A 128 1.31 -11.94 -22.64
N VAL A 129 0.37 -12.60 -23.32
CA VAL A 129 -1.05 -12.46 -23.04
C VAL A 129 -1.43 -13.34 -21.85
N SER A 130 -1.96 -12.71 -20.81
CA SER A 130 -2.39 -13.42 -19.61
C SER A 130 -3.70 -14.17 -19.88
N PRO A 131 -3.80 -15.48 -19.54
CA PRO A 131 -5.06 -16.21 -19.56
C PRO A 131 -6.07 -15.62 -18.56
N ASP A 132 -7.35 -15.89 -18.78
CA ASP A 132 -8.40 -15.48 -17.84
C ASP A 132 -8.21 -16.20 -16.49
N PHE A 133 -8.62 -15.55 -15.42
CA PHE A 133 -8.50 -16.05 -14.05
C PHE A 133 -9.73 -15.66 -13.25
N ASN A 134 -9.92 -16.23 -12.07
CA ASN A 134 -11.00 -15.85 -11.17
C ASN A 134 -10.46 -15.57 -9.78
N ILE A 135 -11.14 -14.66 -9.07
CA ILE A 135 -10.89 -14.42 -7.65
C ILE A 135 -12.08 -14.86 -6.80
N THR A 136 -11.79 -15.42 -5.64
CA THR A 136 -12.77 -15.94 -4.68
C THR A 136 -12.31 -15.60 -3.28
N PHE A 137 -13.20 -15.62 -2.30
CA PHE A 137 -12.82 -15.49 -0.88
C PHE A 137 -13.43 -16.59 -0.03
N THR A 138 -12.81 -16.85 1.12
CA THR A 138 -13.31 -17.74 2.16
C THR A 138 -13.21 -17.06 3.53
N GLN A 139 -13.88 -17.66 4.51
CA GLN A 139 -13.76 -17.32 5.93
C GLN A 139 -13.10 -18.52 6.62
N GLU A 140 -11.81 -18.41 6.94
CA GLU A 140 -11.05 -19.47 7.62
C GLU A 140 -10.30 -18.88 8.82
N ASP A 141 -10.22 -19.64 9.90
CA ASP A 141 -9.49 -19.29 11.13
C ASP A 141 -9.80 -17.92 11.76
N GLY A 142 -10.93 -17.33 11.39
CA GLY A 142 -11.33 -16.01 11.89
C GLY A 142 -10.84 -14.85 11.04
N ASP A 143 -10.43 -15.07 9.80
CA ASP A 143 -10.03 -14.03 8.84
C ASP A 143 -10.70 -14.23 7.47
N VAL A 144 -10.72 -13.19 6.64
CA VAL A 144 -11.08 -13.31 5.21
C VAL A 144 -9.83 -13.56 4.39
N GLN A 145 -9.80 -14.68 3.68
CA GLN A 145 -8.73 -14.99 2.72
C GLN A 145 -9.24 -14.85 1.30
N ILE A 146 -8.49 -14.13 0.47
CA ILE A 146 -8.80 -13.89 -0.94
C ILE A 146 -7.81 -14.67 -1.80
N TYR A 147 -8.34 -15.41 -2.77
CA TYR A 147 -7.59 -16.33 -3.61
C TYR A 147 -7.76 -16.03 -5.09
N SER A 148 -6.72 -16.34 -5.86
CA SER A 148 -6.70 -16.40 -7.32
C SER A 148 -6.73 -17.84 -7.82
N ASN A 149 -7.43 -18.07 -8.93
CA ASN A 149 -7.51 -19.34 -9.63
C ASN A 149 -7.27 -19.10 -11.13
N THR A 150 -6.21 -19.69 -11.68
CA THR A 150 -5.84 -19.54 -13.09
C THR A 150 -5.34 -20.86 -13.66
N THR A 151 -5.23 -20.94 -14.99
CA THR A 151 -4.63 -22.10 -15.68
C THR A 151 -3.61 -21.58 -16.68
N GLY A 152 -2.38 -22.07 -16.58
CA GLY A 152 -1.30 -21.75 -17.50
C GLY A 152 -1.46 -22.43 -18.86
N ASN A 153 -0.65 -22.00 -19.81
CA ASN A 153 -0.52 -22.58 -21.15
C ASN A 153 0.93 -22.49 -21.62
N ASP A 154 1.21 -22.92 -22.85
CA ASP A 154 2.56 -22.97 -23.41
C ASP A 154 3.23 -21.59 -23.52
N GLU A 155 2.46 -20.50 -23.62
CA GLU A 155 2.98 -19.13 -23.67
C GLU A 155 3.01 -18.42 -22.31
N ALA A 156 2.15 -18.82 -21.37
CA ALA A 156 1.93 -18.16 -20.08
C ALA A 156 2.05 -19.17 -18.93
N GLU A 157 3.28 -19.40 -18.49
CA GLU A 157 3.58 -20.33 -17.40
C GLU A 157 3.81 -19.65 -16.04
N TYR A 158 4.42 -18.47 -16.04
CA TYR A 158 4.82 -17.71 -14.85
C TYR A 158 3.88 -16.55 -14.62
N PHE A 159 3.42 -16.42 -13.38
CA PHE A 159 2.40 -15.44 -13.01
C PHE A 159 2.88 -14.54 -11.89
N LEU A 160 2.57 -13.25 -12.03
CA LEU A 160 2.67 -12.22 -11.01
C LEU A 160 1.28 -11.64 -10.77
N TRP A 161 0.90 -11.46 -9.51
CA TRP A 161 -0.33 -10.77 -9.14
C TRP A 161 -0.03 -9.48 -8.39
N GLN A 162 -0.82 -8.46 -8.68
CA GLN A 162 -0.92 -7.23 -7.92
C GLN A 162 -2.40 -6.98 -7.61
N TYR A 163 -2.68 -6.19 -6.59
CA TYR A 163 -4.05 -5.78 -6.31
C TYR A 163 -4.12 -4.36 -5.75
N GLU A 164 -5.26 -3.74 -5.98
CA GLU A 164 -5.67 -2.46 -5.38
C GLU A 164 -6.89 -2.71 -4.50
N GLU A 165 -6.90 -2.09 -3.33
CA GLU A 165 -7.96 -2.18 -2.36
C GLU A 165 -8.67 -0.84 -2.23
N ALA A 166 -9.98 -0.89 -2.01
CA ALA A 166 -10.75 0.26 -1.58
C ALA A 166 -11.81 -0.21 -0.58
N TRP A 167 -12.07 0.58 0.47
CA TRP A 167 -13.15 0.30 1.41
C TRP A 167 -13.81 1.57 1.90
N ILE A 168 -15.09 1.44 2.26
CA ILE A 168 -15.85 2.50 2.89
C ILE A 168 -15.96 2.26 4.39
N TYR A 169 -15.82 3.33 5.17
CA TYR A 169 -15.95 3.28 6.62
C TYR A 169 -16.64 4.53 7.17
N ARG A 170 -17.03 4.44 8.44
CA ARG A 170 -17.71 5.53 9.15
C ARG A 170 -17.13 5.75 10.53
N THR A 171 -17.15 7.01 10.95
CA THR A 171 -16.86 7.35 12.34
C THR A 171 -17.98 6.86 13.26
N PRO A 172 -17.71 6.67 14.57
CA PRO A 172 -18.72 6.23 15.53
C PRO A 172 -19.88 7.22 15.65
N HIS A 173 -19.58 8.52 15.53
CA HIS A 173 -20.54 9.59 15.72
C HIS A 173 -20.64 10.47 14.49
N THR A 174 -21.83 11.04 14.27
CA THR A 174 -22.08 12.00 13.18
C THR A 174 -22.34 13.37 13.79
N SER A 175 -21.61 14.37 13.31
CA SER A 175 -21.87 15.76 13.66
C SER A 175 -22.81 16.39 12.64
N PHE A 176 -23.92 16.95 13.10
CA PHE A 176 -24.88 17.70 12.29
C PHE A 176 -24.77 19.21 12.52
N PHE A 177 -23.86 19.66 13.40
CA PHE A 177 -23.73 21.05 13.81
C PHE A 177 -22.25 21.45 13.92
N ASN A 178 -21.95 22.69 13.56
CA ASN A 178 -20.73 23.38 13.90
C ASN A 178 -21.01 24.48 14.92
N TYR A 179 -20.04 24.77 15.79
CA TYR A 179 -20.09 25.91 16.68
C TYR A 179 -19.33 27.09 16.07
N ASP A 180 -20.02 28.19 15.80
CA ASP A 180 -19.40 29.43 15.34
C ASP A 180 -18.78 30.16 16.55
N LYS A 181 -17.45 30.24 16.55
CA LYS A 181 -16.68 30.84 17.67
C LYS A 181 -16.82 32.36 17.74
N GLU A 182 -17.21 33.03 16.65
CA GLU A 182 -17.38 34.48 16.61
C GLU A 182 -18.76 34.90 17.11
N THR A 183 -19.81 34.18 16.69
CA THR A 183 -21.20 34.50 17.04
C THR A 183 -21.67 33.75 18.30
N GLY A 184 -21.05 32.62 18.63
CA GLY A 184 -21.48 31.72 19.69
C GLY A 184 -22.69 30.86 19.32
N GLU A 185 -23.03 30.79 18.03
CA GLU A 185 -24.21 30.08 17.53
C GLU A 185 -23.89 28.66 17.05
N MET A 186 -24.91 27.80 17.09
CA MET A 186 -24.87 26.47 16.48
C MET A 186 -25.37 26.55 15.04
N VAL A 187 -24.55 26.10 14.10
CA VAL A 187 -24.81 26.17 12.67
C VAL A 187 -24.98 24.75 12.13
N GLY A 188 -26.13 24.47 11.53
CA GLY A 188 -26.39 23.15 10.92
C GLY A 188 -25.44 22.85 9.76
N ILE A 189 -24.92 21.63 9.71
CA ILE A 189 -24.06 21.13 8.62
C ILE A 189 -24.96 20.54 7.52
N PRO A 190 -24.85 21.01 6.27
CA PRO A 190 -25.51 20.38 5.12
C PRO A 190 -25.15 18.89 5.01
N LEU A 191 -26.12 18.04 4.62
CA LEU A 191 -25.93 16.59 4.61
C LEU A 191 -24.82 16.11 3.65
N ASP A 192 -24.55 16.87 2.60
CA ASP A 192 -23.47 16.66 1.63
C ASP A 192 -22.09 17.10 2.13
N GLN A 193 -22.03 17.80 3.28
CA GLN A 193 -20.79 18.27 3.92
C GLN A 193 -20.42 17.46 5.16
N LEU A 194 -21.17 16.38 5.47
CA LEU A 194 -20.85 15.50 6.59
C LEU A 194 -19.51 14.80 6.38
N THR A 195 -18.70 14.75 7.43
CA THR A 195 -17.36 14.16 7.44
C THR A 195 -17.30 12.79 8.11
N ASN A 196 -18.44 12.13 8.30
CA ASN A 196 -18.55 10.87 9.03
C ASN A 196 -18.38 9.62 8.14
N ARG A 197 -18.27 9.76 6.81
CA ARG A 197 -18.17 8.66 5.85
C ARG A 197 -17.02 8.92 4.88
N CYS A 198 -16.04 8.03 4.88
CA CYS A 198 -14.87 8.13 4.01
C CYS A 198 -14.62 6.84 3.24
N TYR A 199 -13.85 6.98 2.17
CA TYR A 199 -13.18 5.90 1.47
C TYR A 199 -11.70 5.90 1.84
N ASN A 200 -11.11 4.71 1.90
CA ASN A 200 -9.68 4.54 2.04
C ASN A 200 -9.19 3.49 1.05
N PHE A 201 -7.88 3.49 0.80
CA PHE A 201 -7.25 2.72 -0.26
C PHE A 201 -5.96 2.08 0.23
N ASP A 202 -5.60 0.98 -0.40
CA ASP A 202 -4.35 0.27 -0.16
C ASP A 202 -3.98 -0.48 -1.45
N GLN A 203 -2.77 -1.02 -1.50
CA GLN A 203 -2.32 -1.81 -2.64
C GLN A 203 -1.36 -2.91 -2.20
N SER A 204 -1.18 -3.91 -3.07
CA SER A 204 -0.23 -5.00 -2.83
C SER A 204 1.19 -4.46 -2.64
N SER A 205 1.77 -4.70 -1.47
CA SER A 205 3.18 -4.42 -1.16
C SER A 205 4.06 -5.66 -1.25
N ARG A 206 3.48 -6.87 -1.16
CA ARG A 206 4.21 -8.13 -1.30
C ARG A 206 4.29 -8.57 -2.76
N VAL A 207 5.37 -9.27 -3.10
CA VAL A 207 5.52 -9.91 -4.41
C VAL A 207 4.79 -11.25 -4.42
N ILE A 208 3.71 -11.37 -5.21
CA ILE A 208 2.88 -12.59 -5.30
C ILE A 208 3.17 -13.29 -6.62
N LEU A 209 3.89 -14.41 -6.56
CA LEU A 209 4.33 -15.15 -7.74
C LEU A 209 3.94 -16.62 -7.66
N GLU A 210 3.71 -17.23 -8.82
CA GLU A 210 3.60 -18.69 -8.94
C GLU A 210 3.94 -19.15 -10.37
N VAL A 211 4.37 -20.41 -10.49
CA VAL A 211 4.61 -21.04 -11.79
C VAL A 211 3.68 -22.25 -11.96
N SER A 212 2.91 -22.24 -13.04
CA SER A 212 1.86 -23.22 -13.29
C SER A 212 2.39 -24.64 -13.55
N SER A 213 3.60 -24.79 -14.09
CA SER A 213 4.22 -26.09 -14.37
C SER A 213 4.50 -26.95 -13.13
N ARG A 214 4.37 -26.38 -11.91
CA ARG A 214 4.41 -27.13 -10.64
C ARG A 214 3.12 -27.88 -10.31
N PHE A 215 2.03 -27.60 -11.03
CA PHE A 215 0.70 -28.11 -10.75
C PHE A 215 0.21 -29.03 -11.86
N GLU A 216 -0.64 -30.00 -11.50
CA GLU A 216 -1.32 -30.86 -12.47
C GLU A 216 -2.20 -30.00 -13.39
N ASP A 217 -2.19 -30.34 -14.69
CA ASP A 217 -2.89 -29.60 -15.76
C ASP A 217 -2.57 -28.10 -15.82
N SER A 218 -1.39 -27.68 -15.34
CA SER A 218 -0.98 -26.27 -15.24
C SER A 218 -1.98 -25.41 -14.45
N ARG A 219 -2.76 -26.02 -13.56
CA ARG A 219 -3.83 -25.35 -12.82
C ARG A 219 -3.35 -24.84 -11.47
N ILE A 220 -3.28 -23.52 -11.34
CA ILE A 220 -3.02 -22.85 -10.06
C ILE A 220 -4.36 -22.62 -9.37
N PHE A 221 -4.61 -23.39 -8.31
CA PHE A 221 -5.84 -23.32 -7.53
C PHE A 221 -5.57 -22.71 -6.16
N GLN A 222 -6.43 -21.78 -5.74
CA GLN A 222 -6.38 -21.09 -4.45
C GLN A 222 -5.02 -20.45 -4.11
N LYS A 223 -4.43 -19.70 -5.06
CA LYS A 223 -3.26 -18.88 -4.76
C LYS A 223 -3.68 -17.71 -3.88
N GLU A 224 -3.21 -17.65 -2.64
CA GLU A 224 -3.54 -16.55 -1.72
C GLU A 224 -3.01 -15.22 -2.26
N LEU A 225 -3.90 -14.22 -2.34
CA LEU A 225 -3.56 -12.84 -2.68
C LEU A 225 -3.43 -11.98 -1.42
N LEU A 226 -4.44 -12.05 -0.55
CA LEU A 226 -4.58 -11.18 0.61
C LEU A 226 -5.33 -11.90 1.72
N THR A 227 -4.90 -11.66 2.96
CA THR A 227 -5.63 -12.04 4.18
C THR A 227 -6.03 -10.76 4.92
N ILE A 228 -7.31 -10.63 5.27
CA ILE A 228 -7.89 -9.49 5.98
C ILE A 228 -8.38 -9.96 7.34
N ASP A 229 -7.85 -9.37 8.41
CA ASP A 229 -8.26 -9.65 9.79
C ASP A 229 -9.77 -9.44 9.97
N SER A 230 -10.48 -10.36 10.63
CA SER A 230 -11.95 -10.23 10.81
C SER A 230 -12.40 -8.99 11.59
N LEU A 231 -11.52 -8.42 12.40
CA LEU A 231 -11.77 -7.20 13.16
C LEU A 231 -11.37 -5.94 12.38
N SER A 232 -10.84 -6.09 11.16
CA SER A 232 -10.47 -4.98 10.30
C SER A 232 -11.69 -4.17 9.86
N GLU A 233 -11.54 -2.84 9.89
CA GLU A 233 -12.52 -1.90 9.36
C GLU A 233 -12.81 -2.10 7.87
N LYS A 234 -11.86 -2.67 7.12
CA LYS A 234 -12.03 -3.03 5.70
C LYS A 234 -13.34 -3.82 5.49
N LEU A 235 -13.69 -4.69 6.43
CA LEU A 235 -14.87 -5.57 6.37
C LEU A 235 -16.14 -4.98 6.99
N GLY A 236 -16.10 -3.73 7.49
CA GLY A 236 -17.16 -3.18 8.32
C GLY A 236 -18.41 -2.72 7.60
N ILE A 237 -18.27 -2.27 6.35
CA ILE A 237 -19.40 -1.83 5.54
C ILE A 237 -19.33 -2.53 4.19
N ARG A 238 -18.35 -2.14 3.37
CA ARG A 238 -18.11 -2.73 2.06
C ARG A 238 -16.65 -2.56 1.65
N TYR A 239 -16.10 -3.65 1.15
CA TYR A 239 -14.74 -3.78 0.67
C TYR A 239 -14.75 -4.08 -0.83
N ARG A 240 -13.74 -3.58 -1.54
CA ARG A 240 -13.47 -3.85 -2.95
C ARG A 240 -12.00 -4.21 -3.09
N ILE A 241 -11.72 -5.29 -3.82
CA ILE A 241 -10.38 -5.60 -4.34
C ILE A 241 -10.44 -5.68 -5.87
N LYS A 242 -9.46 -5.07 -6.52
CA LYS A 242 -9.19 -5.22 -7.95
C LYS A 242 -7.87 -5.95 -8.09
N ALA A 243 -7.92 -7.24 -8.42
CA ALA A 243 -6.73 -8.04 -8.67
C ALA A 243 -6.33 -7.97 -10.14
N LYS A 244 -5.03 -7.86 -10.41
CA LYS A 244 -4.44 -7.84 -11.74
C LYS A 244 -3.43 -8.98 -11.85
N GLN A 245 -3.60 -9.81 -12.88
CA GLN A 245 -2.73 -10.94 -13.20
C GLN A 245 -1.89 -10.60 -14.42
N TYR A 246 -0.58 -10.83 -14.29
CA TYR A 246 0.40 -10.72 -15.36
C TYR A 246 1.00 -12.09 -15.63
N ALA A 247 1.06 -12.46 -16.89
CA ALA A 247 1.96 -13.49 -17.38
C ALA A 247 3.30 -12.85 -17.72
N ILE A 248 4.37 -13.43 -17.19
CA ILE A 248 5.75 -12.92 -17.34
C ILE A 248 6.66 -14.03 -17.85
N ASN A 249 7.84 -13.66 -18.36
CA ASN A 249 8.84 -14.65 -18.80
C ASN A 249 9.59 -15.24 -17.60
N SER A 250 10.41 -16.25 -17.85
CA SER A 250 11.22 -16.94 -16.83
C SER A 250 12.19 -16.00 -16.11
N GLU A 251 12.82 -15.10 -16.86
CA GLU A 251 13.83 -14.16 -16.38
C GLU A 251 13.21 -13.14 -15.41
N ALA A 252 12.04 -12.59 -15.76
CA ALA A 252 11.25 -11.74 -14.87
C ALA A 252 10.82 -12.49 -13.60
N TYR A 253 10.40 -13.75 -13.72
CA TYR A 253 10.05 -14.56 -12.55
C TYR A 253 11.25 -14.74 -11.61
N ILE A 254 12.44 -14.99 -12.15
CA ILE A 254 13.68 -15.11 -11.36
C ILE A 254 14.01 -13.78 -10.67
N PHE A 255 13.88 -12.65 -11.38
CA PHE A 255 14.07 -11.32 -10.82
C PHE A 255 13.13 -11.08 -9.63
N TRP A 256 11.82 -11.25 -9.83
CA TRP A 256 10.81 -10.99 -8.80
C TRP A 256 10.91 -11.96 -7.62
N GLU A 257 11.24 -13.23 -7.85
CA GLU A 257 11.52 -14.20 -6.79
C GLU A 257 12.76 -13.80 -5.97
N GLY A 258 13.77 -13.22 -6.62
CA GLY A 258 14.93 -12.64 -5.96
C GLY A 258 14.56 -11.44 -5.08
N ILE A 259 13.72 -10.52 -5.58
CA ILE A 259 13.18 -9.40 -4.80
C ILE A 259 12.39 -9.93 -3.59
N ARG A 260 11.49 -10.88 -3.80
CA ARG A 260 10.67 -11.50 -2.74
C ARG A 260 11.53 -12.11 -1.63
N ARG A 261 12.60 -12.83 -1.98
CA ARG A 261 13.55 -13.40 -0.99
C ARG A 261 14.33 -12.32 -0.25
N ASN A 262 14.64 -11.23 -0.92
CA ASN A 262 15.36 -10.10 -0.32
C ASN A 262 14.45 -9.21 0.55
N SER A 263 13.12 -9.29 0.41
CA SER A 263 12.18 -8.56 1.28
C SER A 263 11.62 -9.42 2.40
N ASP A 264 11.10 -10.61 2.07
CA ASP A 264 10.24 -11.40 2.95
C ASP A 264 11.03 -12.40 3.80
N ASP A 265 12.16 -12.91 3.28
CA ASP A 265 12.95 -13.97 3.94
C ASP A 265 14.12 -13.42 4.77
N ILE A 266 14.24 -12.09 4.91
CA ILE A 266 15.28 -11.41 5.72
C ILE A 266 14.76 -11.12 7.13
N GLY A 267 15.51 -11.53 8.16
CA GLY A 267 15.23 -11.13 9.54
C GLY A 267 15.68 -12.12 10.63
N GLY A 268 16.05 -13.34 10.24
CA GLY A 268 16.57 -14.38 11.13
C GLY A 268 18.09 -14.58 11.03
N ILE A 269 18.69 -15.18 12.04
CA ILE A 269 20.14 -15.52 12.03
C ILE A 269 20.49 -16.59 10.97
N PHE A 270 19.46 -17.26 10.45
CA PHE A 270 19.53 -18.28 9.40
C PHE A 270 18.87 -17.81 8.10
N SER A 271 18.51 -16.52 7.99
CA SER A 271 18.00 -15.97 6.74
C SER A 271 19.05 -16.17 5.64
N PRO A 272 18.63 -16.56 4.42
CA PRO A 272 19.55 -16.59 3.29
C PRO A 272 20.17 -15.21 3.09
N LEU A 273 21.42 -15.19 2.61
CA LEU A 273 22.05 -13.92 2.23
C LEU A 273 21.27 -13.32 1.04
N PRO A 274 21.08 -11.99 1.01
CA PRO A 274 20.48 -11.33 -0.14
C PRO A 274 21.20 -11.73 -1.42
N SER A 275 20.43 -12.12 -2.44
CA SER A 275 20.98 -12.49 -3.74
C SER A 275 20.92 -11.29 -4.67
N ALA A 276 21.96 -11.10 -5.49
CA ALA A 276 21.90 -10.12 -6.57
C ALA A 276 20.78 -10.50 -7.54
N VAL A 277 19.97 -9.52 -7.92
CA VAL A 277 18.94 -9.66 -8.95
C VAL A 277 19.49 -9.06 -10.24
N GLU A 278 19.33 -9.79 -11.36
CA GLU A 278 19.75 -9.31 -12.67
C GLU A 278 18.62 -8.50 -13.31
N SER A 279 18.91 -7.25 -13.63
CA SER A 279 18.01 -6.34 -14.34
C SER A 279 18.07 -6.59 -15.85
N ASN A 280 16.95 -6.40 -16.55
CA ASN A 280 16.92 -6.37 -18.02
C ASN A 280 17.12 -4.95 -18.58
N ILE A 281 17.60 -4.02 -17.77
CA ILE A 281 17.88 -2.63 -18.14
C ILE A 281 19.33 -2.32 -17.86
N HIS A 282 20.00 -1.73 -18.85
CA HIS A 282 21.43 -1.50 -18.86
C HIS A 282 21.75 -0.04 -19.17
N SER A 283 22.76 0.50 -18.49
CA SER A 283 23.30 1.82 -18.80
C SER A 283 24.03 1.79 -20.14
N VAL A 284 23.67 2.71 -21.03
CA VAL A 284 24.34 2.93 -22.32
C VAL A 284 25.70 3.60 -22.10
N ASN A 285 25.80 4.43 -21.07
CA ASN A 285 26.98 5.23 -20.74
C ASN A 285 28.05 4.40 -20.02
N ASN A 286 27.64 3.44 -19.17
CA ASN A 286 28.53 2.64 -18.34
C ASN A 286 28.02 1.19 -18.16
N PRO A 287 28.57 0.21 -18.89
CA PRO A 287 28.14 -1.20 -18.79
C PRO A 287 28.32 -1.86 -17.41
N ASP A 288 29.20 -1.31 -16.56
CA ASP A 288 29.44 -1.82 -15.19
C ASP A 288 28.47 -1.20 -14.16
N GLU A 289 27.63 -0.26 -14.57
CA GLU A 289 26.62 0.37 -13.72
C GLU A 289 25.46 -0.58 -13.45
N SER A 290 25.09 -0.70 -12.17
CA SER A 290 23.94 -1.51 -11.77
C SER A 290 22.65 -0.71 -11.84
N VAL A 291 21.61 -1.34 -12.38
CA VAL A 291 20.22 -0.86 -12.38
C VAL A 291 19.38 -1.90 -11.65
N ILE A 292 18.41 -1.46 -10.85
CA ILE A 292 17.45 -2.35 -10.21
C ILE A 292 16.12 -2.19 -10.93
N GLY A 293 15.57 -3.28 -11.45
CA GLY A 293 14.31 -3.24 -12.15
C GLY A 293 14.20 -4.36 -13.17
N TYR A 294 12.97 -4.71 -13.52
CA TYR A 294 12.71 -5.59 -14.63
C TYR A 294 11.41 -5.17 -15.31
N ILE A 295 11.48 -4.80 -16.58
CA ILE A 295 10.29 -4.44 -17.35
C ILE A 295 9.81 -5.65 -18.14
N SER A 296 8.55 -5.99 -17.91
CA SER A 296 7.81 -6.99 -18.70
C SER A 296 6.77 -6.29 -19.58
N ALA A 297 6.36 -6.97 -20.64
CA ALA A 297 5.25 -6.54 -21.49
C ALA A 297 4.20 -7.64 -21.57
N GLY A 298 2.95 -7.25 -21.80
CA GLY A 298 1.89 -8.21 -21.99
C GLY A 298 0.50 -7.61 -21.90
N LYS A 299 -0.48 -8.49 -22.05
CA LYS A 299 -1.88 -8.14 -21.86
C LYS A 299 -2.35 -8.76 -20.57
N SER A 300 -2.45 -7.95 -19.54
CA SER A 300 -2.88 -8.38 -18.22
C SER A 300 -4.37 -8.73 -18.20
N LYS A 301 -4.81 -9.38 -17.12
CA LYS A 301 -6.23 -9.59 -16.82
C LYS A 301 -6.55 -9.00 -15.47
N GLU A 302 -7.73 -8.41 -15.36
CA GLU A 302 -8.23 -7.82 -14.11
C GLU A 302 -9.52 -8.51 -13.68
N LYS A 303 -9.68 -8.71 -12.37
CA LYS A 303 -10.95 -9.13 -11.75
C LYS A 303 -11.23 -8.29 -10.52
N ILE A 304 -12.50 -7.95 -10.34
CA ILE A 304 -12.99 -7.20 -9.20
C ILE A 304 -13.86 -8.11 -8.34
N LEU A 305 -13.68 -8.03 -7.03
CA LEU A 305 -14.50 -8.69 -6.04
C LEU A 305 -14.92 -7.65 -4.99
N TYR A 306 -16.21 -7.68 -4.66
CA TYR A 306 -16.75 -6.94 -3.54
C TYR A 306 -17.07 -7.90 -2.40
N ILE A 307 -16.85 -7.44 -1.16
CA ILE A 307 -17.21 -8.16 0.05
C ILE A 307 -18.01 -7.18 0.92
N ASN A 308 -19.27 -7.50 1.18
CA ASN A 308 -20.13 -6.73 2.06
C ASN A 308 -20.04 -7.26 3.50
N SER A 309 -20.33 -6.40 4.46
CA SER A 309 -20.43 -6.81 5.87
C SER A 309 -21.41 -7.97 6.11
N SER A 310 -22.45 -8.11 5.27
CA SER A 310 -23.40 -9.22 5.28
C SER A 310 -22.79 -10.55 4.83
N ASP A 311 -21.80 -10.52 3.93
CA ASP A 311 -21.13 -11.71 3.41
C ASP A 311 -20.21 -12.35 4.46
N VAL A 312 -19.74 -11.57 5.43
CA VAL A 312 -18.79 -11.96 6.49
C VAL A 312 -19.38 -11.88 7.91
N ALA A 313 -20.72 -11.82 8.00
CA ALA A 313 -21.40 -11.86 9.29
C ALA A 313 -21.11 -13.18 10.05
N PRO A 314 -21.00 -13.17 11.39
CA PRO A 314 -21.36 -12.09 12.31
C PRO A 314 -20.17 -11.23 12.78
N TRP A 315 -19.06 -11.20 12.05
CA TRP A 315 -17.88 -10.43 12.44
C TRP A 315 -18.19 -8.95 12.58
N ARG A 316 -17.57 -8.32 13.59
CA ARG A 316 -17.73 -6.91 13.89
C ARG A 316 -16.35 -6.29 13.96
N PRO A 317 -16.04 -5.31 13.11
CA PRO A 317 -14.78 -4.60 13.19
C PRO A 317 -14.56 -4.03 14.59
N SER A 318 -13.31 -4.10 15.05
CA SER A 318 -12.88 -3.52 16.32
C SER A 318 -11.81 -2.50 16.04
N ILE A 319 -12.19 -1.24 16.02
CA ILE A 319 -11.30 -0.13 15.67
C ILE A 319 -10.76 0.48 16.95
N GLN A 320 -9.51 0.17 17.27
CA GLN A 320 -8.85 0.62 18.51
C GLN A 320 -8.88 2.15 18.66
N ASP A 321 -8.72 2.88 17.56
CA ASP A 321 -8.75 4.36 17.52
C ASP A 321 -10.08 4.93 18.04
N TYR A 322 -11.17 4.15 17.97
CA TYR A 322 -12.51 4.57 18.38
C TYR A 322 -12.90 4.15 19.80
N PHE A 323 -12.05 3.45 20.54
CA PHE A 323 -12.38 3.02 21.91
C PHE A 323 -12.57 4.20 22.87
N GLY A 324 -11.99 5.36 22.57
CA GLY A 324 -12.14 6.60 23.35
C GLY A 324 -13.31 7.49 22.94
N CYS A 325 -14.15 7.07 21.99
CA CYS A 325 -15.24 7.90 21.45
C CYS A 325 -16.46 7.94 22.36
N ILE A 326 -16.33 8.69 23.47
CA ILE A 326 -17.39 8.92 24.45
C ILE A 326 -18.23 10.12 24.04
N ILE A 327 -19.54 9.99 24.17
CA ILE A 327 -20.47 11.11 24.04
C ILE A 327 -20.65 11.76 25.41
N ASP A 328 -20.54 13.09 25.45
CA ASP A 328 -20.92 13.91 26.61
C ASP A 328 -22.11 14.82 26.27
N THR A 329 -22.77 15.36 27.29
CA THR A 329 -23.90 16.29 27.16
C THR A 329 -23.47 17.67 27.61
N ILE A 330 -23.51 18.65 26.70
CA ILE A 330 -23.02 20.00 26.95
C ILE A 330 -24.20 20.97 27.01
N ALA A 331 -24.30 21.70 28.11
CA ALA A 331 -25.35 22.70 28.32
C ALA A 331 -24.96 24.06 27.70
N PRO A 332 -25.93 24.93 27.35
CA PRO A 332 -25.68 26.20 26.67
C PRO A 332 -24.64 27.11 27.33
N GLN A 333 -24.59 27.13 28.66
CA GLN A 333 -23.62 27.97 29.38
C GLN A 333 -22.16 27.55 29.17
N ASP A 334 -21.92 26.30 28.75
CA ASP A 334 -20.58 25.71 28.62
C ASP A 334 -20.10 25.68 27.15
N TYR A 335 -20.90 26.12 26.19
CA TYR A 335 -20.58 26.04 24.75
C TYR A 335 -19.27 26.73 24.39
N GLN A 336 -19.05 27.94 24.92
CA GLN A 336 -17.83 28.70 24.63
C GLN A 336 -16.58 27.98 25.12
N GLU A 337 -16.63 27.37 26.30
CA GLU A 337 -15.51 26.63 26.85
C GLU A 337 -15.30 25.33 26.06
N VAL A 338 -16.36 24.52 25.90
CA VAL A 338 -16.25 23.17 25.37
C VAL A 338 -16.03 23.15 23.85
N PHE A 339 -16.85 23.86 23.09
CA PHE A 339 -16.77 23.90 21.62
C PHE A 339 -15.80 24.98 21.13
N GLY A 340 -15.72 26.11 21.84
CA GLY A 340 -14.84 27.22 21.46
C GLY A 340 -13.36 26.98 21.79
N LEU A 341 -13.05 26.48 23.01
CA LEU A 341 -11.69 26.38 23.52
C LEU A 341 -11.16 24.94 23.56
N LEU A 342 -11.98 23.99 24.00
CA LEU A 342 -11.58 22.58 24.16
C LEU A 342 -11.75 21.75 22.88
N ASN A 343 -12.23 22.35 21.79
CA ASN A 343 -12.41 21.75 20.46
C ASN A 343 -13.20 20.43 20.46
N TYR A 344 -14.18 20.30 21.36
CA TYR A 344 -15.21 19.30 21.17
C TYR A 344 -16.08 19.65 19.96
N ILE A 345 -16.67 18.64 19.35
CA ILE A 345 -17.55 18.78 18.19
C ILE A 345 -18.99 18.53 18.64
N PRO A 346 -19.92 19.48 18.41
CA PRO A 346 -21.34 19.25 18.69
C PRO A 346 -21.90 18.23 17.69
N LEU A 347 -22.72 17.31 18.20
CA LEU A 347 -23.26 16.19 17.43
C LEU A 347 -24.69 16.47 16.97
N TYR A 348 -25.63 16.40 17.90
CA TYR A 348 -27.05 16.65 17.72
C TYR A 348 -27.66 17.14 19.04
N GLU A 349 -28.85 17.72 18.98
CA GLU A 349 -29.50 18.34 20.13
C GLU A 349 -29.83 17.31 21.23
N TYR A 350 -29.64 17.70 22.49
CA TYR A 350 -30.11 16.99 23.67
C TYR A 350 -31.41 17.63 24.17
N CYS A 351 -32.53 16.91 24.04
CA CYS A 351 -33.86 17.45 24.28
C CYS A 351 -34.66 16.54 25.25
N ASP A 352 -34.47 16.74 26.56
CA ASP A 352 -35.38 16.17 27.57
C ASP A 352 -36.68 16.99 27.69
N ASP A 353 -36.59 18.31 27.53
CA ASP A 353 -37.68 19.28 27.51
C ASP A 353 -37.44 20.33 26.40
N LEU A 354 -38.47 21.13 26.06
CA LEU A 354 -38.35 22.24 25.10
C LEU A 354 -38.32 23.61 25.82
N PRO A 355 -37.39 24.52 25.47
CA PRO A 355 -36.32 24.36 24.48
C PRO A 355 -35.25 23.36 24.92
N CYS A 356 -34.58 22.73 23.95
CA CYS A 356 -33.57 21.69 24.20
C CYS A 356 -32.50 22.15 25.18
N GLY A 357 -32.07 21.23 26.05
CA GLY A 357 -31.20 21.52 27.19
C GLY A 357 -29.71 21.58 26.85
N GLY A 358 -29.32 21.29 25.61
CA GLY A 358 -27.92 21.25 25.20
C GLY A 358 -27.70 20.56 23.86
N TYR A 359 -26.44 20.19 23.62
CA TYR A 359 -26.03 19.30 22.53
C TYR A 359 -25.22 18.14 23.09
N PHE A 360 -25.35 16.98 22.46
CA PHE A 360 -24.35 15.95 22.60
C PHE A 360 -23.04 16.38 21.94
N ALA A 361 -21.92 15.94 22.49
CA ALA A 361 -20.59 16.29 22.01
C ALA A 361 -19.65 15.09 22.03
N SER A 362 -18.68 15.09 21.13
CA SER A 362 -17.56 14.16 21.13
C SER A 362 -16.29 14.85 20.63
N THR A 363 -15.15 14.17 20.67
CA THR A 363 -13.91 14.65 20.05
C THR A 363 -13.95 14.55 18.53
N GLU A 364 -13.16 15.40 17.86
CA GLU A 364 -13.08 15.49 16.40
C GLU A 364 -12.72 14.15 15.72
N GLY A 365 -11.78 13.38 16.29
CA GLY A 365 -11.40 12.06 15.78
C GLY A 365 -12.54 11.03 15.74
N CYS A 366 -13.64 11.29 16.45
CA CYS A 366 -14.82 10.43 16.49
C CYS A 366 -15.94 10.89 15.56
N THR A 367 -15.75 12.00 14.84
CA THR A 367 -16.75 12.61 13.95
C THR A 367 -16.21 12.88 12.55
N ASP A 368 -14.89 13.01 12.40
CA ASP A 368 -14.23 13.27 11.13
C ASP A 368 -13.33 12.10 10.70
N CYS A 369 -13.77 11.36 9.67
CA CYS A 369 -13.02 10.21 9.16
C CYS A 369 -11.72 10.61 8.46
N ARG A 370 -11.57 11.86 8.00
CA ARG A 370 -10.37 12.31 7.28
C ARG A 370 -9.13 12.29 8.16
N LEU A 371 -9.31 12.41 9.48
CA LEU A 371 -8.22 12.33 10.46
C LEU A 371 -7.55 10.94 10.50
N ARG A 372 -8.17 9.91 9.91
CA ARG A 372 -7.60 8.57 9.73
C ARG A 372 -7.14 8.30 8.29
N GLY A 373 -6.94 9.36 7.50
CA GLY A 373 -6.43 9.29 6.13
C GLY A 373 -7.48 9.05 5.05
N GLY A 374 -8.77 8.99 5.41
CA GLY A 374 -9.85 8.80 4.44
C GLY A 374 -10.19 10.04 3.62
N VAL A 375 -10.77 9.81 2.45
CA VAL A 375 -11.31 10.86 1.57
C VAL A 375 -12.83 10.81 1.53
N LEU A 376 -13.48 11.98 1.42
CA LEU A 376 -14.94 12.08 1.36
C LEU A 376 -15.50 11.77 -0.04
N GLU A 377 -14.69 12.04 -1.06
CA GLU A 377 -15.07 11.82 -2.45
C GLU A 377 -15.17 10.33 -2.74
N LYS A 378 -16.33 9.93 -3.27
CA LYS A 378 -16.54 8.55 -3.70
C LYS A 378 -15.76 8.34 -5.01
N PRO A 379 -14.91 7.31 -5.12
CA PRO A 379 -14.26 6.99 -6.38
C PRO A 379 -15.26 6.69 -7.49
N ASP A 380 -14.98 7.15 -8.71
CA ASP A 380 -15.88 6.95 -9.87
C ASP A 380 -16.10 5.46 -10.20
N TYR A 381 -15.11 4.61 -9.93
CA TYR A 381 -15.19 3.17 -10.11
C TYR A 381 -15.92 2.43 -8.98
N TRP A 382 -16.34 3.14 -7.92
CA TRP A 382 -17.01 2.53 -6.77
C TRP A 382 -18.51 2.33 -7.03
N GLU A 383 -18.90 1.07 -7.19
CA GLU A 383 -20.30 0.67 -7.30
C GLU A 383 -20.96 0.56 -5.91
N ASP A 384 -22.07 1.27 -5.73
CA ASP A 384 -22.97 1.10 -4.57
C ASP A 384 -23.77 -0.21 -4.71
N GLU A 385 -24.48 -0.64 -3.65
CA GLU A 385 -25.26 -1.91 -3.67
C GLU A 385 -26.55 -1.78 -4.48
#